data_AF-A0A6A4GPQ9-F1
#
_entry.id   AF-A0A6A4GPQ9-F1
#
_cell.length_a   1.000
_cell.length_b   1.000
_cell.length_c   1.000
_cell.angle_alpha   90.00
_cell.angle_beta   90.00
_cell.angle_gamma   90.00
#
_symmetry.space_group_name_H-M   'P 1'
#
loop_
_entity.id
_entity.type
_entity.pdbx_description
1 polymer ?
#
loop_
_entity_poly.entity_id
_entity_poly.type
_entity_poly.pdbx_seq_one_letter_code
_entity_poly.pdbx_strand_id
1 'polypeptide(L)'
;PYAKKLMAARKYVPLWYFLPEAMMEAKERSREMVNTNHFQIAMDDINSSNSSLTLIGSHTVRASPNAIPDTRLSWDQVMRAKSSFLNVLLHGEFTDDFIKMFAGFYTGMDMHPELREEHGNQVLALYHAEMH
;
A
#
# COMPACT_ATOMS: atom_id res chain seq x y z
N PRO A 1 0.49 3.62 6.99
CA PRO A 1 1.79 3.12 7.50
C PRO A 1 2.35 1.91 6.72
N TYR A 2 1.51 0.89 6.47
CA TYR A 2 1.92 -0.34 5.77
C TYR A 2 2.36 -0.11 4.32
N ALA A 3 1.52 0.55 3.52
CA ALA A 3 1.86 0.92 2.13
C ALA A 3 3.17 1.71 2.04
N LYS A 4 3.38 2.72 2.90
CA LYS A 4 4.63 3.49 2.96
C LYS A 4 5.86 2.61 3.17
N LYS A 5 5.78 1.60 4.04
CA LYS A 5 6.88 0.66 4.28
C LYS A 5 7.20 -0.17 3.04
N LEU A 6 6.19 -0.63 2.31
CA LEU A 6 6.39 -1.39 1.08
C LEU A 6 6.96 -0.52 -0.05
N MET A 7 6.47 0.71 -0.19
CA MET A 7 6.99 1.68 -1.16
C MET A 7 8.47 2.01 -0.91
N ALA A 8 8.85 2.24 0.35
CA ALA A 8 10.25 2.47 0.72
C ALA A 8 11.14 1.25 0.43
N ALA A 9 10.59 0.04 0.58
CA ALA A 9 11.25 -1.21 0.22
C ALA A 9 11.19 -1.52 -1.30
N ARG A 10 10.62 -0.64 -2.12
CA ARG A 10 10.37 -0.83 -3.57
C ARG A 10 9.65 -2.15 -3.88
N LYS A 11 8.75 -2.55 -3.00
CA LYS A 11 7.90 -3.73 -3.18
C LYS A 11 6.55 -3.32 -3.75
N TYR A 12 5.90 -4.25 -4.43
CA TYR A 12 4.53 -4.11 -4.88
C TYR A 12 3.60 -3.69 -3.72
N VAL A 13 2.72 -2.73 -4.00
CA VAL A 13 1.74 -2.20 -3.05
C VAL A 13 0.36 -2.27 -3.73
N PRO A 14 -0.61 -3.01 -3.17
CA PRO A 14 -1.97 -3.05 -3.71
C PRO A 14 -2.56 -1.64 -3.83
N LEU A 15 -3.22 -1.34 -4.95
CA LEU A 15 -3.77 -0.01 -5.21
C LEU A 15 -4.87 0.38 -4.23
N TRP A 16 -5.51 -0.62 -3.61
CA TRP A 16 -6.50 -0.38 -2.57
C TRP A 16 -5.99 0.59 -1.50
N TYR A 17 -4.71 0.55 -1.13
CA TYR A 17 -4.14 1.45 -0.13
C TYR A 17 -4.15 2.94 -0.52
N PHE A 18 -4.37 3.25 -1.79
CA PHE A 18 -4.43 4.61 -2.32
C PHE A 18 -5.87 5.10 -2.51
N LEU A 19 -6.85 4.25 -2.23
CA LEU A 19 -8.26 4.60 -2.24
C LEU A 19 -8.66 5.40 -0.97
N PRO A 20 -9.70 6.26 -1.06
CA PRO A 20 -10.18 7.03 0.09
C PRO A 20 -10.54 6.17 1.30
N GLU A 21 -11.13 5.01 1.08
CA GLU A 21 -11.58 4.07 2.13
C GLU A 21 -10.38 3.57 2.95
N ALA A 22 -9.29 3.19 2.27
CA ALA A 22 -8.06 2.77 2.93
C ALA A 22 -7.36 3.92 3.65
N MET A 23 -7.47 5.15 3.12
CA MET A 23 -6.90 6.34 3.77
C MET A 23 -7.65 6.68 5.07
N MET A 24 -8.98 6.57 5.08
CA MET A 24 -9.80 6.72 6.28
C MET A 24 -9.44 5.66 7.33
N GLU A 25 -9.37 4.38 6.93
CA GLU A 25 -8.98 3.31 7.84
C GLU A 25 -7.57 3.52 8.41
N ALA A 26 -6.61 3.93 7.57
CA ALA A 26 -5.26 4.23 8.02
C ALA A 26 -5.23 5.36 9.05
N LYS A 27 -6.10 6.37 8.88
CA LYS A 27 -6.26 7.46 9.85
C LYS A 27 -6.84 6.95 11.17
N GLU A 28 -7.88 6.13 11.14
CA GLU A 28 -8.48 5.53 12.34
C GLU A 28 -7.48 4.65 13.10
N ARG A 29 -6.82 3.72 12.42
CA ARG A 29 -5.79 2.85 13.02
C ARG A 29 -4.62 3.65 13.60
N SER A 30 -4.25 4.77 12.96
CA SER A 30 -3.20 5.64 13.51
C SER A 30 -3.62 6.33 14.80
N ARG A 31 -4.90 6.73 14.92
CA ARG A 31 -5.45 7.31 16.16
C ARG A 31 -5.53 6.26 17.26
N GLU A 32 -5.95 5.04 16.93
CA GLU A 32 -6.01 3.93 17.88
C GLU A 32 -4.61 3.52 18.38
N MET A 33 -3.61 3.47 17.50
CA MET A 33 -2.21 3.24 17.89
C MET A 33 -1.68 4.28 18.88
N VAL A 34 -1.98 5.57 18.68
CA VAL A 34 -1.57 6.64 19.60
C VAL A 34 -2.24 6.49 20.97
N ASN A 35 -3.47 5.97 20.99
CA ASN A 35 -4.24 5.78 22.22
C ASN A 35 -3.92 4.46 22.94
N THR A 36 -3.31 3.48 22.27
CA THR A 36 -3.04 2.15 22.83
C THR A 36 -1.58 1.76 22.57
N ASN A 37 -0.68 2.28 23.42
CA ASN A 37 0.72 1.84 23.45
C ASN A 37 0.80 0.42 24.03
N HIS A 38 0.76 -0.59 23.16
CA HIS A 38 0.95 -1.97 23.57
C HIS A 38 2.45 -2.27 23.64
N PHE A 39 2.95 -2.53 24.83
CA PHE A 39 4.34 -2.91 25.08
C PHE A 39 4.45 -4.42 25.22
N GLN A 40 5.40 -5.04 24.54
CA GLN A 40 5.79 -6.43 24.76
C GLN A 40 7.04 -6.46 25.64
N ILE A 41 7.09 -7.41 26.56
CA ILE A 41 8.26 -7.64 27.42
C ILE A 41 8.99 -8.85 26.86
N ALA A 42 10.26 -8.67 26.47
CA ALA A 42 11.15 -9.75 26.10
C ALA A 42 12.15 -10.01 27.23
N MET A 43 12.29 -11.28 27.61
CA MET A 43 13.33 -11.80 28.50
C MET A 43 14.41 -12.46 27.66
N ASP A 44 15.66 -12.02 27.82
CA ASP A 44 16.82 -12.68 27.23
C ASP A 44 17.35 -13.70 28.25
N ASP A 45 17.01 -14.98 28.04
CA ASP A 45 17.46 -16.06 28.92
C ASP A 45 18.74 -16.69 28.34
N ILE A 46 19.84 -15.96 28.45
CA ILE A 46 21.18 -16.47 28.18
C ILE A 46 22.00 -16.32 29.46
N ASN A 47 21.88 -17.33 30.32
CA ASN A 47 22.90 -17.77 31.28
C ASN A 47 23.82 -16.68 31.86
N SER A 48 23.33 -15.85 32.77
CA SER A 48 24.10 -15.21 33.84
C SER A 48 23.18 -14.36 34.69
N SER A 49 23.55 -14.15 35.95
CA SER A 49 22.80 -13.59 37.08
C SER A 49 22.15 -12.20 36.91
N ASN A 50 22.02 -11.69 35.69
CA ASN A 50 21.47 -10.37 35.35
C ASN A 50 20.42 -10.53 34.22
N SER A 51 19.23 -11.02 34.55
CA SER A 51 18.10 -11.04 33.61
C SER A 51 17.75 -9.61 33.18
N SER A 52 17.95 -9.30 31.90
CA SER A 52 17.61 -8.00 31.33
C SER A 52 16.19 -8.05 30.76
N LEU A 53 15.29 -7.26 31.33
CA LEU A 53 13.94 -7.06 30.81
C LEU A 53 13.96 -5.92 29.80
N THR A 54 13.67 -6.21 28.54
CA THR A 54 13.56 -5.18 27.50
C THR A 54 12.11 -4.96 27.13
N LEU A 55 11.72 -3.69 27.11
CA LEU A 55 10.40 -3.25 26.72
C LEU A 55 10.42 -2.96 25.21
N ILE A 56 9.77 -3.79 24.41
CA ILE A 56 9.72 -3.66 22.96
C ILE A 56 8.34 -3.11 22.57
N GLY A 57 8.31 -2.01 21.81
CA GLY A 57 7.07 -1.50 21.25
C GLY A 57 6.45 -2.52 20.29
N SER A 58 5.24 -3.00 20.59
CA SER A 58 4.53 -4.04 19.81
C SER A 58 3.86 -3.49 18.55
N HIS A 59 4.42 -2.46 17.93
CA HIS A 59 3.80 -1.83 16.77
C HIS A 59 4.31 -2.47 15.48
N THR A 60 3.90 -3.72 15.25
CA THR A 60 4.09 -4.30 13.91
C THR A 60 3.09 -3.65 12.96
N VAL A 61 3.59 -2.85 12.02
CA VAL A 61 2.79 -2.34 10.91
C VAL A 61 2.36 -3.53 10.05
N ARG A 62 1.11 -3.97 10.20
CA ARG A 62 0.51 -5.10 9.47
C ARG A 62 -0.36 -4.59 8.31
N ALA A 63 -0.60 -5.48 7.35
CA ALA A 63 -1.59 -5.24 6.29
C ALA A 63 -2.98 -5.02 6.89
N SER A 64 -3.80 -4.20 6.24
CA SER A 64 -5.21 -4.10 6.59
C SER A 64 -5.93 -5.42 6.26
N PRO A 65 -6.82 -5.92 7.13
CA PRO A 65 -7.71 -7.04 6.83
C PRO A 65 -8.74 -6.69 5.75
N ASN A 66 -8.99 -5.40 5.52
CA ASN A 66 -9.89 -4.92 4.47
C ASN A 66 -9.15 -4.68 3.14
N ALA A 67 -7.85 -4.96 3.08
CA ALA A 67 -7.08 -4.78 1.86
C ALA A 67 -7.65 -5.65 0.74
N ILE A 68 -8.14 -5.00 -0.31
CA ILE A 68 -8.66 -5.67 -1.50
C ILE A 68 -7.50 -5.90 -2.47
N PRO A 69 -7.31 -7.12 -3.00
CA PRO A 69 -6.31 -7.37 -4.03
C PRO A 69 -6.69 -6.66 -5.34
N ASP A 70 -5.71 -6.28 -6.16
CA ASP A 70 -5.96 -5.56 -7.41
C ASP A 70 -6.89 -6.33 -8.36
N THR A 71 -6.86 -7.67 -8.34
CA THR A 71 -7.74 -8.55 -9.12
C THR A 71 -9.23 -8.40 -8.81
N ARG A 72 -9.58 -7.73 -7.70
CA ARG A 72 -10.96 -7.46 -7.28
C ARG A 72 -11.31 -5.98 -7.36
N LEU A 73 -10.40 -5.13 -7.83
CA LEU A 73 -10.69 -3.71 -8.03
C LEU A 73 -11.46 -3.52 -9.33
N SER A 74 -12.47 -2.66 -9.30
CA SER A 74 -13.10 -2.18 -10.53
C SER A 74 -12.18 -1.19 -11.24
N TRP A 75 -12.40 -0.99 -12.54
CA TRP A 75 -11.66 0.02 -13.32
C TRP A 75 -11.69 1.41 -12.68
N ASP A 76 -12.87 1.84 -12.20
CA ASP A 76 -13.03 3.13 -11.52
C ASP A 76 -12.22 3.21 -10.22
N GLN A 77 -12.08 2.09 -9.50
CA GLN A 77 -11.21 2.04 -8.32
C GLN A 77 -9.74 2.14 -8.73
N VAL A 78 -9.31 1.41 -9.77
CA VAL A 78 -7.95 1.49 -10.30
C VAL A 78 -7.61 2.95 -10.70
N MET A 79 -8.49 3.62 -11.45
CA MET A 79 -8.27 4.99 -11.90
C MET A 79 -8.24 6.02 -10.76
N ARG A 80 -9.11 5.88 -9.76
CA ARG A 80 -9.07 6.72 -8.55
C ARG A 80 -7.79 6.50 -7.76
N ALA A 81 -7.43 5.24 -7.53
CA ALA A 81 -6.23 4.87 -6.77
C ALA A 81 -4.94 5.31 -7.47
N LYS A 82 -4.86 5.15 -8.80
CA LYS A 82 -3.75 5.61 -9.66
C LYS A 82 -3.41 7.08 -9.42
N SER A 83 -4.42 7.95 -9.40
CA SER A 83 -4.19 9.39 -9.22
C SER A 83 -3.51 9.68 -7.88
N SER A 84 -3.96 9.01 -6.82
CA SER A 84 -3.38 9.11 -5.48
C SER A 84 -1.97 8.48 -5.43
N PHE A 85 -1.78 7.33 -6.07
CA PHE A 85 -0.48 6.64 -6.17
C PHE A 85 0.59 7.50 -6.86
N LEU A 86 0.28 8.05 -8.04
CA LEU A 86 1.21 8.92 -8.78
C LEU A 86 1.54 10.19 -7.99
N ASN A 87 0.56 10.76 -7.29
CA ASN A 87 0.79 11.91 -6.42
C ASN A 87 1.75 11.57 -5.26
N VAL A 88 1.62 10.39 -4.66
CA VAL A 88 2.55 9.93 -3.61
C VAL A 88 3.95 9.70 -4.17
N LEU A 89 4.08 9.16 -5.38
CA LEU A 89 5.39 9.00 -6.03
C LEU A 89 6.08 10.35 -6.27
N LEU A 90 5.34 11.36 -6.74
CA LEU A 90 5.88 12.70 -6.99
C LEU A 90 6.40 13.41 -5.74
N HIS A 91 5.82 13.12 -4.57
CA HIS A 91 6.22 13.72 -3.29
C HIS A 91 7.19 12.82 -2.48
N GLY A 92 7.56 11.66 -3.02
CA GLY A 92 8.48 10.73 -2.39
C GLY A 92 9.91 10.87 -2.93
N GLU A 93 10.85 10.13 -2.33
CA GLU A 93 12.24 10.06 -2.78
C GLU A 93 12.43 9.02 -3.91
N PHE A 94 11.61 9.13 -4.96
CA PHE A 94 11.70 8.28 -6.15
C PHE A 94 12.44 8.99 -7.28
N THR A 95 13.12 8.22 -8.14
CA THR A 95 13.79 8.79 -9.31
C THR A 95 12.78 9.20 -10.37
N ASP A 96 13.11 10.23 -11.14
CA ASP A 96 12.26 10.70 -12.25
C ASP A 96 11.93 9.58 -13.25
N ASP A 97 12.89 8.70 -13.54
CA ASP A 97 12.68 7.56 -14.44
C ASP A 97 11.65 6.57 -13.89
N PHE A 98 11.67 6.32 -12.57
CA PHE A 98 10.68 5.46 -11.92
C PHE A 98 9.29 6.09 -11.99
N ILE A 99 9.18 7.40 -11.77
CA ILE A 99 7.92 8.14 -11.87
C ILE A 99 7.40 8.11 -13.32
N LYS A 100 8.27 8.38 -14.30
CA LYS A 100 7.93 8.36 -15.74
C LYS A 100 7.48 6.98 -16.20
N MET A 101 8.08 5.91 -15.71
CA MET A 101 7.67 4.54 -16.03
C MET A 101 6.20 4.30 -15.67
N PHE A 102 5.79 4.62 -14.43
CA PHE A 102 4.39 4.46 -14.01
C PHE A 102 3.46 5.45 -14.72
N ALA A 103 3.88 6.70 -14.90
CA ALA A 103 3.08 7.69 -15.62
C ALA A 103 2.82 7.24 -17.08
N GLY A 104 3.85 6.70 -17.75
CA GLY A 104 3.73 6.17 -19.11
C GLY A 104 2.81 4.95 -19.18
N PHE A 105 2.96 4.00 -18.25
CA PHE A 105 2.07 2.84 -18.14
C PHE A 105 0.60 3.26 -18.02
N TYR A 106 0.29 4.12 -17.05
CA TYR A 106 -1.09 4.57 -16.85
C TYR A 106 -1.62 5.46 -17.98
N THR A 107 -0.76 6.22 -18.66
CA THR A 107 -1.16 6.96 -19.87
C THR A 107 -1.55 5.99 -20.99
N GLY A 108 -0.79 4.90 -21.17
CA GLY A 108 -1.10 3.86 -22.15
C GLY A 108 -2.43 3.18 -21.86
N MET A 109 -2.72 2.94 -20.58
CA MET A 109 -4.00 2.37 -20.17
C MET A 109 -5.18 3.32 -20.38
N ASP A 110 -5.04 4.61 -20.06
CA ASP A 110 -6.09 5.63 -20.28
C ASP A 110 -6.50 5.76 -21.74
N MET A 111 -5.53 5.56 -22.64
CA MET A 111 -5.70 5.67 -24.09
C MET A 111 -5.97 4.32 -24.76
N HIS A 112 -6.10 3.24 -23.99
CA HIS A 112 -6.17 1.90 -24.55
C HIS A 112 -7.49 1.70 -25.33
N PRO A 113 -7.46 1.26 -26.60
CA PRO A 113 -8.66 1.10 -27.43
C PRO A 113 -9.73 0.21 -26.81
N GLU A 114 -9.31 -0.82 -26.06
CA GLU A 114 -10.18 -1.75 -25.34
C GLU A 114 -11.22 -1.05 -24.45
N LEU A 115 -10.95 0.17 -23.94
CA LEU A 115 -11.93 0.95 -23.17
C LEU A 115 -13.23 1.24 -23.93
N ARG A 116 -13.22 1.14 -25.27
CA ARG A 116 -14.39 1.37 -26.12
C ARG A 116 -15.22 0.11 -26.35
N GLU A 117 -14.69 -1.06 -25.99
CA GLU A 117 -15.33 -2.35 -26.20
C GLU A 117 -16.29 -2.69 -25.06
N GLU A 118 -17.22 -3.60 -25.34
CA GLU A 118 -18.05 -4.20 -24.29
C GLU A 118 -17.14 -4.93 -23.30
N HIS A 119 -17.30 -4.67 -22.00
CA HIS A 119 -16.43 -5.19 -20.92
C HIS A 119 -14.98 -4.66 -20.89
N GLY A 120 -14.62 -3.66 -21.70
CA GLY A 120 -13.26 -3.10 -21.75
C GLY A 120 -12.67 -2.70 -20.39
N ASN A 121 -13.49 -2.07 -19.54
CA ASN A 121 -13.12 -1.72 -18.17
C ASN A 121 -12.69 -2.94 -17.34
N GLN A 122 -13.39 -4.07 -17.49
CA GLN A 122 -13.11 -5.29 -16.72
C GLN A 122 -11.81 -5.94 -17.22
N VAL A 123 -11.61 -5.96 -18.55
CA VAL A 123 -10.38 -6.46 -19.17
C VAL A 123 -9.17 -5.65 -18.69
N LEU A 124 -9.25 -4.31 -18.71
CA LEU A 124 -8.14 -3.48 -18.30
C LEU A 124 -7.88 -3.48 -16.79
N ALA A 125 -8.93 -3.64 -15.97
CA ALA A 125 -8.76 -3.86 -14.54
C ALA A 125 -8.03 -5.19 -14.25
N LEU A 126 -8.36 -6.26 -15.00
CA LEU A 126 -7.67 -7.54 -14.88
C LEU A 126 -6.22 -7.47 -15.38
N TYR A 127 -6.01 -6.85 -16.55
CA TYR A 127 -4.65 -6.63 -17.10
C TYR A 127 -3.78 -5.85 -16.11
N HIS A 128 -4.32 -4.79 -15.51
CA HIS A 128 -3.65 -4.06 -14.44
C HIS A 128 -3.26 -5.00 -13.28
N ALA A 129 -4.20 -5.83 -12.86
CA ALA A 129 -4.04 -6.77 -11.77
C ALA A 129 -3.08 -7.94 -12.05
N GLU A 130 -2.57 -8.09 -13.27
CA GLU A 130 -1.57 -9.11 -13.63
C GLU A 130 -0.16 -8.50 -13.78
N MET A 131 -0.08 -7.17 -13.93
CA MET A 131 1.16 -6.43 -14.15
C MET A 131 1.72 -5.95 -12.80
N HIS A 132 2.54 -6.76 -12.13
CA HIS A 132 3.13 -6.48 -10.81
C HIS A 132 4.64 -6.72 -10.75
#